data_AF-A0A7C8R5A6-F1
#
_entry.id   AF-A0A7C8R5A6-F1
#
_cell.length_a   1.000
_cell.length_b   1.000
_cell.length_c   1.000
_cell.angle_alpha   90.00
_cell.angle_beta   90.00
_cell.angle_gamma   90.00
#
_symmetry.space_group_name_H-M   'P 1'
#
loop_
_entity.id
_entity.type
_entity.pdbx_description
1 polymer ?
#
loop_
_entity_poly.entity_id
_entity_poly.type
_entity_poly.pdbx_seq_one_letter_code
_entity_poly.pdbx_strand_id
1 'polypeptide(L)'
;MEAIQDQFQAVVDGFIDFQGQKLAEQITTYTLTVSAIVGFLAGFVSQNIVYTLYICLAGTVLTFLAVVPPWPFYNQAPVRFLSSGSSGRNSGSGGGAVVGTIVVDGQEVKVKT
;
A
#
# COMPACT_ATOMS: atom_id res chain seq x y z
N MET A 1 18.81 21.52 5.48
CA MET A 1 18.65 20.90 6.81
C MET A 1 17.19 20.47 7.00
N GLU A 2 16.22 21.35 6.74
CA GLU A 2 14.77 21.07 6.91
C GLU A 2 14.24 19.94 6.02
N ALA A 3 14.55 19.96 4.71
CA ALA A 3 14.08 18.92 3.77
C ALA A 3 14.48 17.48 4.15
N ILE A 4 15.65 17.30 4.78
CA ILE A 4 16.12 15.98 5.23
C ILE A 4 15.32 15.52 6.46
N GLN A 5 14.96 16.46 7.34
CA GLN A 5 14.16 16.17 8.54
C GLN A 5 12.72 15.81 8.16
N ASP A 6 12.13 16.53 7.20
CA ASP A 6 10.78 16.21 6.71
C ASP A 6 10.74 14.85 6.01
N GLN A 7 11.77 14.52 5.22
CA GLN A 7 11.91 13.19 4.64
C GLN A 7 12.03 12.10 5.70
N PHE A 8 12.81 12.34 6.76
CA PHE A 8 12.93 11.38 7.86
C PHE A 8 11.62 11.23 8.63
N GLN A 9 10.92 12.33 8.91
CA GLN A 9 9.61 12.33 9.57
C GLN A 9 8.59 11.55 8.74
N ALA A 10 8.55 11.77 7.43
CA ALA A 10 7.69 11.01 6.51
C ALA A 10 8.05 9.51 6.48
N VAL A 11 9.34 9.18 6.58
CA VAL A 11 9.82 7.79 6.70
C VAL A 11 9.34 7.14 8.00
N VAL A 12 9.36 7.88 9.11
CA VAL A 12 8.89 7.41 10.42
C VAL A 12 7.37 7.29 10.47
N ASP A 13 6.65 8.24 9.89
CA ASP A 13 5.18 8.27 9.90
C ASP A 13 4.57 7.15 9.04
N GLY A 14 5.27 6.69 7.99
CA GLY A 14 4.98 5.37 7.39
C GLY A 14 3.68 5.27 6.59
N PHE A 15 3.02 6.38 6.26
CA PHE A 15 1.76 6.33 5.50
C PHE A 15 2.00 5.88 4.06
N ILE A 16 1.54 4.66 3.74
CA ILE A 16 1.55 4.06 2.41
C ILE A 16 0.12 3.82 1.96
N ASP A 17 -0.20 4.18 0.71
CA ASP A 17 -1.52 3.93 0.11
C ASP A 17 -1.68 2.46 -0.37
N PHE A 18 -2.91 2.02 -0.69
CA PHE A 18 -3.13 0.63 -1.12
C PHE A 18 -2.40 0.27 -2.42
N GLN A 19 -2.22 1.23 -3.33
CA GLN A 19 -1.54 1.00 -4.60
C GLN A 19 -0.02 0.83 -4.38
N GLY A 20 0.55 1.61 -3.46
CA GLY A 20 1.92 1.53 -3.00
C GLY A 20 2.22 0.22 -2.28
N GLN A 21 1.31 -0.26 -1.42
CA GLN A 21 1.44 -1.59 -0.79
C GLN A 21 1.50 -2.70 -1.85
N LYS A 22 0.64 -2.65 -2.87
CA LYS A 22 0.67 -3.63 -3.96
C LYS A 22 1.95 -3.55 -4.79
N LEU A 23 2.45 -2.33 -5.04
CA LEU A 23 3.71 -2.13 -5.75
C LEU A 23 4.89 -2.69 -4.94
N ALA A 24 4.92 -2.43 -3.63
CA ALA A 24 5.91 -2.97 -2.70
C ALA A 24 5.93 -4.51 -2.70
N GLU A 25 4.77 -5.15 -2.73
CA GLU A 25 4.63 -6.61 -2.82
C GLU A 25 5.19 -7.15 -4.15
N GLN A 26 4.88 -6.48 -5.27
CA GLN A 26 5.40 -6.85 -6.60
C GLN A 26 6.91 -6.72 -6.67
N ILE A 27 7.47 -5.61 -6.17
CA ILE A 27 8.92 -5.38 -6.13
C ILE A 27 9.60 -6.46 -5.29
N THR A 28 9.05 -6.78 -4.12
CA THR A 28 9.56 -7.86 -3.26
C THR A 28 9.60 -9.19 -4.01
N THR A 29 8.47 -9.57 -4.61
CA THR A 29 8.32 -10.85 -5.32
C THR A 29 9.29 -10.95 -6.48
N TYR A 30 9.34 -9.95 -7.36
CA TYR A 30 10.22 -9.99 -8.52
C TYR A 30 11.69 -9.95 -8.14
N THR A 31 12.08 -9.08 -7.21
CA THR A 31 13.48 -8.91 -6.82
C THR A 31 14.02 -10.17 -6.16
N LEU A 32 13.29 -10.75 -5.21
CA LEU A 32 13.72 -11.98 -4.53
C LEU A 32 13.70 -13.19 -5.47
N THR A 33 12.71 -13.29 -6.36
CA THR A 33 12.65 -14.38 -7.35
C THR A 33 13.84 -14.32 -8.31
N VAL A 34 14.14 -13.13 -8.85
CA VAL A 34 15.30 -12.94 -9.74
C VAL A 34 16.60 -13.23 -8.98
N SER A 35 16.75 -12.73 -7.75
CA SER A 35 17.91 -13.00 -6.91
C SER A 35 18.09 -14.51 -6.65
N ALA A 36 17.01 -15.25 -6.41
CA ALA A 36 17.06 -16.68 -6.19
C ALA A 36 17.52 -17.43 -7.44
N ILE A 37 17.01 -17.08 -8.62
CA ILE A 37 17.41 -17.66 -9.90
C ILE A 37 18.90 -17.40 -10.16
N VAL A 38 19.34 -16.15 -10.03
CA VAL A 38 20.75 -15.76 -10.24
C VAL A 38 21.66 -16.43 -9.22
N GLY A 39 21.27 -16.45 -7.94
CA GLY A 39 22.03 -17.10 -6.88
C GLY A 39 22.17 -18.60 -7.09
N PHE A 40 21.10 -19.26 -7.54
CA PHE A 40 21.12 -20.68 -7.89
C PHE A 40 22.06 -20.97 -9.05
N LEU A 41 21.94 -20.22 -10.17
CA LEU A 41 22.80 -20.41 -11.34
C LEU A 41 24.27 -20.16 -11.03
N ALA A 42 24.59 -19.08 -10.30
CA ALA A 42 25.96 -18.75 -9.94
C ALA A 42 26.59 -19.80 -9.02
N GLY A 43 25.85 -20.27 -8.01
CA GLY A 43 26.32 -21.34 -7.12
C GLY A 43 26.46 -22.68 -7.84
N PHE A 44 25.56 -22.98 -8.77
CA PHE A 44 25.62 -24.18 -9.60
C PHE A 44 26.86 -24.19 -10.51
N VAL A 45 27.12 -23.09 -11.24
CA VAL A 45 28.31 -22.98 -12.10
C VAL A 45 29.60 -23.01 -11.28
N SER A 46 29.61 -22.36 -10.12
CA SER A 46 30.79 -22.30 -9.25
C SER A 46 30.97 -23.54 -8.36
N GLN A 47 30.00 -24.48 -8.38
CA GLN A 47 29.93 -25.65 -7.48
C GLN A 47 30.14 -25.29 -5.99
N ASN A 48 29.70 -24.10 -5.57
CA ASN A 48 29.90 -23.57 -4.23
C ASN A 48 28.67 -22.81 -3.75
N ILE A 49 28.06 -23.31 -2.67
CA ILE A 49 26.83 -22.78 -2.07
C ILE A 49 27.00 -21.37 -1.48
N VAL A 50 28.22 -20.97 -1.12
CA VAL A 50 28.49 -19.66 -0.52
C VAL A 50 28.15 -18.52 -1.48
N TYR A 51 28.38 -18.69 -2.79
CA TYR A 51 27.99 -17.69 -3.78
C TYR A 51 26.47 -17.50 -3.86
N THR A 52 25.71 -18.60 -3.80
CA THR A 52 24.24 -18.53 -3.71
C THR A 52 23.80 -17.74 -2.49
N LEU A 53 24.41 -18.01 -1.33
CA LEU A 53 24.09 -17.31 -0.09
C LEU A 53 24.38 -15.82 -0.18
N TYR A 54 25.55 -15.43 -0.69
CA TYR A 54 25.89 -14.00 -0.84
C TYR A 54 24.95 -13.28 -1.79
N ILE A 55 24.57 -13.90 -2.91
CA ILE A 55 23.66 -13.29 -3.88
C ILE A 55 22.26 -13.14 -3.28
N CYS A 56 21.73 -14.19 -2.64
CA CYS A 56 20.43 -14.12 -1.97
C CYS A 56 20.40 -13.09 -0.83
N LEU A 57 21.48 -12.98 -0.06
CA LEU A 57 21.60 -12.00 1.02
C LEU A 57 21.66 -10.57 0.45
N ALA A 58 22.45 -10.36 -0.61
CA ALA A 58 22.50 -9.09 -1.31
C ALA A 58 21.13 -8.70 -1.90
N GLY A 59 20.42 -9.64 -2.54
CA GLY A 59 19.06 -9.42 -3.04
C GLY A 59 18.05 -9.12 -1.94
N THR A 60 18.20 -9.73 -0.77
CA THR A 60 17.36 -9.47 0.40
C THR A 60 17.59 -8.06 0.95
N VAL A 61 18.85 -7.66 1.11
CA VAL A 61 19.22 -6.30 1.55
C VAL A 61 18.70 -5.26 0.56
N LEU A 62 18.86 -5.50 -0.74
CA LEU A 62 18.35 -4.61 -1.78
C LEU A 62 16.82 -4.51 -1.74
N THR A 63 16.13 -5.63 -1.54
CA THR A 63 14.67 -5.65 -1.38
C THR A 63 14.23 -4.84 -0.16
N PHE A 64 14.90 -5.00 0.98
CA PHE A 64 14.60 -4.22 2.17
C PHE A 64 14.77 -2.72 1.94
N LEU A 65 15.86 -2.30 1.29
CA LEU A 65 16.05 -0.89 0.94
C LEU A 65 14.95 -0.39 0.00
N ALA A 66 14.50 -1.20 -0.95
CA ALA A 66 13.46 -0.79 -1.91
C ALA A 66 12.06 -0.70 -1.32
N VAL A 67 11.74 -1.49 -0.29
CA VAL A 67 10.35 -1.67 0.18
C VAL A 67 10.11 -1.17 1.61
N VAL A 68 11.11 -1.19 2.49
CA VAL A 68 10.95 -0.82 3.90
C VAL A 68 10.73 0.68 4.10
N PRO A 69 11.53 1.57 3.49
CA PRO A 69 11.25 3.00 3.58
C PRO A 69 9.95 3.32 2.81
N PRO A 70 9.05 4.13 3.37
CA PRO A 70 7.86 4.59 2.66
C PRO A 70 8.26 5.69 1.67
N TRP A 71 8.89 5.28 0.57
CA TRP A 71 9.33 6.20 -0.47
C TRP A 71 8.15 7.03 -0.99
N PRO A 72 8.37 8.30 -1.38
CA PRO A 72 7.29 9.21 -1.78
C PRO A 72 6.47 8.71 -2.98
N PHE A 73 6.97 7.75 -3.76
CA PHE A 73 6.24 7.15 -4.86
C PHE A 73 5.21 6.08 -4.43
N TYR A 74 5.28 5.58 -3.19
CA TYR A 74 4.30 4.63 -2.63
C TYR A 74 3.05 5.32 -2.04
N ASN A 75 2.97 6.65 -2.10
CA ASN A 75 1.86 7.43 -1.54
C ASN A 75 1.36 8.50 -2.53
N GLN A 76 1.11 8.09 -3.78
CA GLN A 76 0.67 8.99 -4.85
C GLN A 76 -0.85 8.99 -5.07
N ALA A 77 -1.57 7.99 -4.55
CA ALA A 77 -2.98 7.78 -4.79
C ALA A 77 -3.75 7.68 -3.46
N PRO A 78 -4.03 8.82 -2.79
CA PRO A 78 -4.79 8.81 -1.54
C PRO A 78 -6.21 8.31 -1.79
N VAL A 79 -6.62 7.33 -0.99
CA VAL A 79 -7.93 6.70 -1.09
C VAL A 79 -8.99 7.68 -0.60
N ARG A 80 -9.90 8.08 -1.49
CA ARG A 80 -11.05 8.90 -1.13
C ARG A 80 -12.16 8.01 -0.58
N PHE A 81 -12.25 7.93 0.75
CA PHE A 81 -13.38 7.28 1.40
C PHE A 81 -14.68 8.04 1.08
N LEU A 82 -15.74 7.30 0.76
CA LEU A 82 -17.09 7.85 0.74
C LEU A 82 -17.48 8.13 2.20
N SER A 83 -18.06 9.30 2.50
CA SER A 83 -18.54 9.59 3.86
C SER A 83 -19.47 8.47 4.33
N SER A 84 -19.19 7.91 5.51
CA SER A 84 -20.08 6.92 6.12
C SER A 84 -21.41 7.60 6.44
N GLY A 85 -22.40 7.41 5.57
CA GLY A 85 -23.77 7.83 5.75
C GLY A 85 -23.98 9.34 5.97
N SER A 86 -24.51 10.02 4.95
CA SER A 86 -25.76 10.72 5.26
C SER A 86 -26.87 9.69 5.35
N SER A 87 -26.90 8.91 6.44
CA SER A 87 -28.20 8.53 6.98
C SER A 87 -28.91 9.85 7.22
N GLY A 88 -29.91 10.15 6.39
CA GLY A 88 -30.72 11.35 6.48
C GLY A 88 -31.35 11.44 7.87
N ARG A 89 -30.66 12.11 8.80
CA ARG A 89 -31.26 12.60 10.02
C ARG A 89 -32.00 13.87 9.63
N ASN A 90 -33.26 13.68 9.27
CA ASN A 90 -34.21 14.76 9.11
C ASN A 90 -34.41 15.41 10.49
N SER A 91 -33.64 16.46 10.79
CA SER A 91 -34.07 17.47 11.74
C SER A 91 -34.66 18.59 10.93
N GLY A 92 -35.97 18.50 10.71
CA GLY A 92 -36.73 19.64 10.24
C GLY A 92 -36.72 20.71 11.32
N SER A 93 -35.87 21.71 11.14
CA SER A 93 -36.25 23.11 11.30
C SER A 93 -35.21 24.01 10.63
N GLY A 94 -35.53 24.46 9.41
CA GLY A 94 -34.90 25.62 8.77
C GLY A 94 -33.56 25.39 8.04
N GLY A 95 -33.58 25.54 6.72
CA GLY A 95 -32.37 25.67 5.87
C GLY A 95 -32.05 24.41 5.08
N GLY A 96 -32.21 24.48 3.75
CA GLY A 96 -32.26 23.33 2.84
C GLY A 96 -31.01 22.43 2.84
N ALA A 97 -31.22 21.15 3.09
CA ALA A 97 -30.25 20.07 2.98
C ALA A 97 -30.83 18.94 2.11
N VAL A 98 -30.06 18.51 1.12
CA VAL A 98 -30.43 17.54 0.09
C VAL A 98 -30.45 16.12 0.69
N VAL A 99 -31.62 15.48 0.70
CA VAL A 99 -31.84 14.10 1.18
C VAL A 99 -31.46 13.13 0.06
N GLY A 100 -30.49 12.26 0.31
CA GLY A 100 -30.11 11.18 -0.60
C GLY A 100 -31.11 10.02 -0.54
N THR A 101 -31.73 9.70 -1.67
CA THR A 101 -32.54 8.51 -1.88
C THR A 101 -31.63 7.36 -2.33
N ILE A 102 -31.60 6.25 -1.60
CA ILE A 102 -30.93 5.01 -2.04
C ILE A 102 -32.00 4.02 -2.47
N VAL A 103 -32.04 3.71 -3.77
CA VAL A 103 -32.93 2.70 -4.35
C VAL A 103 -32.15 1.39 -4.40
N VAL A 104 -32.60 0.39 -3.65
CA VAL A 104 -32.14 -1.00 -3.77
C VAL A 104 -33.31 -1.82 -4.32
N ASP A 105 -33.15 -2.33 -5.55
CA ASP A 105 -34.08 -3.22 -6.25
C ASP A 105 -35.57 -2.81 -6.21
N GLY A 106 -35.86 -1.50 -6.28
CA GLY A 106 -37.21 -0.98 -6.46
C GLY A 106 -38.19 -1.19 -5.30
N GLN A 107 -37.73 -1.66 -4.12
CA GLN A 107 -38.57 -1.77 -2.93
C GLN A 107 -37.99 -1.02 -1.72
N GLU A 108 -38.81 -0.14 -1.16
CA GLU A 108 -38.52 0.54 0.10
C GLU A 108 -38.67 -0.43 1.28
N VAL A 109 -37.55 -0.78 1.93
CA VAL A 109 -37.59 -1.57 3.17
C VAL A 109 -37.23 -0.66 4.34
N LYS A 110 -38.23 -0.34 5.17
CA LYS A 110 -38.01 0.34 6.45
C LYS A 110 -37.38 -0.63 7.46
N VAL A 111 -36.06 -0.54 7.62
CA VAL A 111 -35.38 -1.22 8.71
C VAL A 111 -35.62 -0.42 9.99
N LYS A 112 -36.41 -0.98 10.90
CA LYS A 112 -36.62 -0.42 12.24
C LYS A 112 -35.54 -1.03 13.14
N THR A 113 -34.60 -0.19 13.58
CA THR A 113 -33.55 -0.57 14.53
C THR A 113 -34.14 -0.98 15.88
#